data_AF-A0A3E5DR33-F1
#
_entry.id   AF-A0A3E5DR33-F1
#
_cell.length_a   1.000
_cell.length_b   1.000
_cell.length_c   1.000
_cell.angle_alpha   90.00
_cell.angle_beta   90.00
_cell.angle_gamma   90.00
#
_symmetry.space_group_name_H-M   'P 1'
#
loop_
_entity.id
_entity.type
_entity.pdbx_description
1 polymer ?
#
loop_
_entity_poly.entity_id
_entity_poly.type
_entity_poly.pdbx_seq_one_letter_code
_entity_poly.pdbx_strand_id
1 'polypeptide(L)'
;MVRLNEEEQNWLRDNYPMLTYDKEKSIIHGPFFINHRYESKPIIKATFEIEVRLWRMKNRNEYPIVYNPDNKIKKIAQRKQIFHGDLHINVDGTLCLGLPEKFSEYYPHGFQLQSFVSNLSSFFYWVAYYERYNEAPWPAERHGDDARIEYYIEIGDIESIRKMYKSKLGIGIAKSKLRNYLKSEPLRRMLIKRLLNHE
;
A
#
# COMPACT_ATOMS: atom_id res chain seq x y z
N MET A 1 -4.15 -14.25 -16.47
CA MET A 1 -2.97 -13.35 -16.50
C MET A 1 -3.41 -12.00 -16.99
N VAL A 2 -3.23 -10.94 -16.20
CA VAL A 2 -3.60 -9.58 -16.62
C VAL A 2 -2.57 -9.06 -17.63
N ARG A 3 -3.04 -8.35 -18.65
CA ARG A 3 -2.26 -7.63 -19.66
C ARG A 3 -2.89 -6.27 -19.89
N LEU A 4 -2.08 -5.29 -20.29
CA LEU A 4 -2.58 -4.01 -20.77
C LEU A 4 -3.27 -4.21 -22.13
N ASN A 5 -4.41 -3.56 -22.34
CA ASN A 5 -5.05 -3.44 -23.65
C ASN A 5 -4.32 -2.38 -24.52
N GLU A 6 -4.73 -2.20 -25.77
CA GLU A 6 -4.07 -1.25 -26.68
C GLU A 6 -4.22 0.22 -26.23
N GLU A 7 -5.38 0.58 -25.69
CA GLU A 7 -5.63 1.92 -25.15
C GLU A 7 -4.71 2.24 -23.98
N GLU A 8 -4.57 1.31 -23.03
CA GLU A 8 -3.67 1.41 -21.88
C GLU A 8 -2.21 1.48 -22.31
N GLN A 9 -1.81 0.70 -23.34
CA GLN A 9 -0.45 0.75 -23.89
C GLN A 9 -0.16 2.10 -24.55
N ASN A 10 -1.09 2.62 -25.34
CA ASN A 10 -0.97 3.93 -25.97
C ASN A 10 -0.90 5.02 -24.91
N TRP A 11 -1.80 4.99 -23.93
CA TRP A 11 -1.81 5.94 -22.84
C TRP A 11 -0.49 5.92 -22.04
N LEU A 12 0.05 4.74 -21.72
CA LEU A 12 1.32 4.61 -21.01
C LEU A 12 2.46 5.26 -21.79
N ARG A 13 2.56 4.96 -23.09
CA ARG A 13 3.61 5.50 -23.96
C ARG A 13 3.52 7.02 -24.09
N ASP A 14 2.32 7.55 -24.19
CA ASP A 14 2.10 8.98 -24.43
C ASP A 14 2.31 9.81 -23.15
N ASN A 15 1.99 9.25 -21.97
CA ASN A 15 2.06 9.97 -20.68
C ASN A 15 3.34 9.68 -19.89
N TYR A 16 3.93 8.50 -20.07
CA TYR A 16 5.14 8.04 -19.37
C TYR A 16 6.12 7.42 -20.39
N PRO A 17 6.68 8.22 -21.31
CA PRO A 17 7.47 7.72 -22.44
C PRO A 17 8.77 7.02 -22.05
N MET A 18 9.22 7.16 -20.80
CA MET A 18 10.39 6.44 -20.30
C MET A 18 10.05 5.08 -19.67
N LEU A 19 8.76 4.76 -19.48
CA LEU A 19 8.32 3.44 -19.09
C LEU A 19 8.14 2.55 -20.32
N THR A 20 8.58 1.31 -20.21
CA THR A 20 8.43 0.29 -21.24
C THR A 20 7.45 -0.77 -20.76
N TYR A 21 6.54 -1.21 -21.63
CA TYR A 21 5.69 -2.38 -21.40
C TYR A 21 6.16 -3.57 -22.23
N ASP A 22 6.67 -4.60 -21.57
CA ASP A 22 6.96 -5.91 -22.17
C ASP A 22 5.66 -6.70 -22.26
N LYS A 23 5.08 -6.78 -23.47
CA LYS A 23 3.80 -7.46 -23.74
C LYS A 23 3.87 -8.97 -23.51
N GLU A 24 5.03 -9.59 -23.72
CA GLU A 24 5.20 -11.03 -23.57
C GLU A 24 5.26 -11.43 -22.10
N LYS A 25 6.02 -10.66 -21.30
CA LYS A 25 6.13 -10.89 -19.86
C LYS A 25 5.02 -10.25 -19.05
N SER A 26 4.23 -9.35 -19.65
CA SER A 26 3.24 -8.51 -18.97
C SER A 26 3.87 -7.75 -17.79
N ILE A 27 4.92 -6.97 -18.11
CA ILE A 27 5.70 -6.19 -17.15
C ILE A 27 5.80 -4.75 -17.64
N ILE A 28 5.54 -3.78 -16.75
CA ILE A 28 5.90 -2.37 -16.97
C ILE A 28 7.19 -2.09 -16.20
N HIS A 29 8.20 -1.49 -16.82
CA HIS A 29 9.45 -1.18 -16.13
C HIS A 29 10.12 0.08 -16.67
N GLY A 30 11.02 0.65 -15.85
CA GLY A 30 11.82 1.82 -16.18
C GLY A 30 11.66 2.95 -15.17
N PRO A 31 12.21 4.15 -15.48
CA PRO A 31 12.14 5.29 -14.59
C PRO A 31 10.72 5.88 -14.54
N PHE A 32 10.16 5.90 -13.34
CA PHE A 32 8.91 6.56 -13.00
C PHE A 32 9.20 7.95 -12.44
N PHE A 33 8.85 8.98 -13.21
CA PHE A 33 9.00 10.38 -12.81
C PHE A 33 7.74 10.86 -12.09
N ILE A 34 7.93 11.52 -10.94
CA ILE A 34 6.87 12.27 -10.26
C ILE A 34 7.17 13.77 -10.30
N ASN A 35 6.10 14.55 -10.49
CA ASN A 35 6.03 15.98 -10.22
C ASN A 35 4.71 16.23 -9.50
N HIS A 36 4.69 15.93 -8.21
CA HIS A 36 3.46 15.78 -7.45
C HIS A 36 3.39 16.76 -6.28
N ARG A 37 2.16 17.12 -5.89
CA ARG A 37 1.83 17.97 -4.75
C ARG A 37 0.64 17.35 -4.03
N TYR A 38 0.71 17.26 -2.71
CA TYR A 38 -0.43 16.89 -1.88
C TYR A 38 -0.89 18.11 -1.07
N GLU A 39 -2.13 18.55 -1.26
CA GLU A 39 -2.72 19.69 -0.55
C GLU A 39 -1.79 20.92 -0.51
N SER A 40 -1.53 21.46 0.69
CA SER A 40 -0.66 22.61 0.95
C SER A 40 0.84 22.26 1.01
N LYS A 41 1.21 20.97 0.88
CA LYS A 41 2.61 20.53 0.95
C LYS A 41 3.41 20.97 -0.29
N PRO A 42 4.76 21.01 -0.22
CA PRO A 42 5.59 21.39 -1.35
C PRO A 42 5.50 20.43 -2.54
N ILE A 43 5.74 20.95 -3.74
CA ILE A 43 5.93 20.12 -4.94
C ILE A 43 7.24 19.34 -4.79
N ILE A 44 7.19 18.04 -5.06
CA ILE A 44 8.38 17.20 -5.12
C ILE A 44 8.52 16.63 -6.53
N LYS A 45 9.73 16.82 -7.08
CA LYS A 45 10.19 16.20 -8.31
C LYS A 45 11.18 15.10 -7.95
N ALA A 46 10.90 13.88 -8.38
CA ALA A 46 11.79 12.74 -8.15
C ALA A 46 11.58 11.67 -9.24
N THR A 47 12.58 10.80 -9.37
CA THR A 47 12.51 9.64 -10.26
C THR A 47 12.84 8.38 -9.47
N PHE A 48 12.09 7.32 -9.70
CA PHE A 48 12.33 6.00 -9.12
C PHE A 48 12.31 4.95 -10.23
N GLU A 49 13.27 4.04 -10.25
CA GLU A 49 13.11 2.85 -11.10
C GLU A 49 11.97 2.00 -10.57
N ILE A 50 11.11 1.50 -11.46
CA ILE A 50 10.02 0.60 -11.12
C ILE A 50 10.01 -0.66 -11.96
N GLU A 51 9.46 -1.72 -11.40
CA GLU A 51 9.05 -2.92 -12.13
C GLU A 51 7.67 -3.35 -11.62
N VAL A 52 6.66 -3.32 -12.49
CA VAL A 52 5.27 -3.68 -12.22
C VAL A 52 4.97 -5.01 -12.92
N ARG A 53 4.75 -6.07 -12.15
CA ARG A 53 4.47 -7.42 -12.64
C ARG A 53 2.97 -7.67 -12.70
N LEU A 54 2.35 -7.32 -13.83
CA LEU A 54 0.91 -7.57 -14.07
C LEU A 54 0.60 -9.06 -14.21
N TRP A 55 1.56 -9.86 -14.67
CA TRP A 55 1.36 -11.31 -14.82
C TRP A 55 1.11 -12.05 -13.50
N ARG A 56 1.54 -11.47 -12.37
CA ARG A 56 1.26 -12.00 -11.04
C ARG A 56 -0.20 -11.80 -10.63
N MET A 57 -0.93 -10.93 -11.32
CA MET A 57 -2.34 -10.70 -11.06
C MET A 57 -3.20 -11.85 -11.58
N LYS A 58 -4.06 -12.40 -10.72
CA LYS A 58 -5.08 -13.41 -11.07
C LYS A 58 -6.16 -12.81 -11.96
N ASN A 59 -6.65 -11.64 -11.59
CA ASN A 59 -7.64 -10.86 -12.32
C ASN A 59 -7.41 -9.36 -12.05
N ARG A 60 -8.28 -8.48 -12.55
CA ARG A 60 -8.16 -7.03 -12.35
C ARG A 60 -8.69 -6.55 -10.99
N ASN A 61 -9.08 -7.42 -10.06
CA ASN A 61 -9.59 -7.04 -8.73
C ASN A 61 -8.53 -7.16 -7.63
N GLU A 62 -7.26 -6.93 -7.96
CA GLU A 62 -6.15 -6.93 -7.02
C GLU A 62 -5.04 -5.99 -7.46
N TYR A 63 -4.17 -5.60 -6.52
CA TYR A 63 -3.00 -4.79 -6.81
C TYR A 63 -1.98 -5.58 -7.65
N PRO A 64 -1.30 -4.93 -8.62
CA PRO A 64 -0.12 -5.54 -9.22
C PRO A 64 1.02 -5.61 -8.20
N ILE A 65 1.95 -6.54 -8.42
CA ILE A 65 3.20 -6.57 -7.65
C ILE A 65 4.17 -5.52 -8.22
N VAL A 66 4.69 -4.65 -7.36
CA VAL A 66 5.61 -3.58 -7.75
C VAL A 66 6.91 -3.68 -6.97
N TYR A 67 8.04 -3.45 -7.64
CA TYR A 67 9.37 -3.35 -7.04
C TYR A 67 10.02 -2.01 -7.36
N ASN A 68 10.96 -1.59 -6.50
CA ASN A 68 11.92 -0.52 -6.78
C ASN A 68 13.32 -1.15 -6.98
N PRO A 69 13.66 -1.59 -8.21
CA PRO A 69 14.81 -2.48 -8.46
C PRO A 69 16.18 -1.84 -8.21
N ASP A 70 16.31 -0.51 -8.28
CA ASP A 70 17.55 0.23 -7.97
C ASP A 70 17.86 0.31 -6.46
N ASN A 71 16.97 -0.25 -5.63
CA ASN A 71 17.00 -0.21 -4.17
C ASN A 71 17.05 1.22 -3.59
N LYS A 72 16.59 2.23 -4.33
CA LYS A 72 16.63 3.63 -3.90
C LYS A 72 15.88 3.83 -2.58
N ILE A 73 14.68 3.28 -2.45
CA ILE A 73 13.88 3.40 -1.21
C ILE A 73 14.55 2.68 -0.04
N LYS A 74 15.11 1.49 -0.29
CA LYS A 74 15.86 0.75 0.73
C LYS A 74 17.09 1.53 1.22
N LYS A 75 17.81 2.22 0.31
CA LYS A 75 18.93 3.11 0.67
C LYS A 75 18.46 4.30 1.50
N ILE A 76 17.26 4.84 1.28
CA ILE A 76 16.67 5.90 2.13
C ILE A 76 16.50 5.38 3.56
N ALA A 77 15.88 4.21 3.73
CA ALA A 77 15.69 3.60 5.05
C ALA A 77 17.03 3.38 5.78
N GLN A 78 18.03 2.86 5.07
CA GLN A 78 19.39 2.65 5.61
C GLN A 78 20.04 3.96 6.07
N ARG A 79 20.01 5.01 5.24
CA ARG A 79 20.58 6.32 5.58
C ARG A 79 19.91 6.96 6.79
N LYS A 80 18.60 6.77 6.93
CA LYS A 80 17.81 7.30 8.05
C LYS A 80 17.80 6.40 9.28
N GLN A 81 18.38 5.20 9.20
CA GLN A 81 18.40 4.19 10.27
C GLN A 81 16.99 3.80 10.75
N ILE A 82 16.04 3.70 9.81
CA ILE A 82 14.66 3.25 10.08
C ILE A 82 14.40 1.87 9.49
N PHE A 83 13.33 1.23 9.92
CA PHE A 83 12.91 -0.02 9.31
C PHE A 83 12.38 0.24 7.89
N HIS A 84 12.74 -0.61 6.92
CA HIS A 84 12.30 -0.42 5.53
C HIS A 84 10.79 -0.52 5.35
N GLY A 85 10.11 -1.26 6.25
CA GLY A 85 8.66 -1.32 6.31
C GLY A 85 8.03 0.06 6.50
N ASP A 86 8.68 0.95 7.25
CA ASP A 86 8.19 2.33 7.50
C ASP A 86 8.18 3.18 6.20
N LEU A 87 8.88 2.74 5.15
CA LEU A 87 8.81 3.31 3.80
C LEU A 87 7.96 2.47 2.84
N HIS A 88 7.04 1.67 3.38
CA HIS A 88 6.12 0.80 2.65
C HIS A 88 6.82 -0.22 1.74
N ILE A 89 7.95 -0.77 2.18
CA ILE A 89 8.56 -1.96 1.56
C ILE A 89 8.16 -3.19 2.37
N ASN A 90 7.54 -4.17 1.72
CA ASN A 90 7.27 -5.48 2.30
C ASN A 90 8.57 -6.29 2.51
N VAL A 91 8.51 -7.31 3.36
CA VAL A 91 9.68 -8.17 3.68
C VAL A 91 10.29 -8.82 2.43
N ASP A 92 9.47 -9.13 1.41
CA ASP A 92 9.90 -9.69 0.13
C ASP A 92 10.44 -8.66 -0.87
N GLY A 93 10.55 -7.39 -0.47
CA GLY A 93 11.05 -6.28 -1.29
C GLY A 93 9.99 -5.66 -2.22
N THR A 94 8.75 -6.14 -2.21
CA THR A 94 7.65 -5.51 -2.95
C THR A 94 7.18 -4.22 -2.28
N LEU A 95 6.59 -3.31 -3.05
CA LEU A 95 5.98 -2.09 -2.51
C LEU A 95 4.58 -2.39 -1.96
N CYS A 96 4.31 -1.95 -0.74
CA CYS A 96 3.00 -2.03 -0.11
C CYS A 96 2.13 -0.85 -0.59
N LEU A 97 1.28 -1.11 -1.58
CA LEU A 97 0.43 -0.08 -2.20
C LEU A 97 -0.90 0.18 -1.49
N GLY A 98 -1.22 -0.62 -0.47
CA GLY A 98 -2.46 -0.58 0.28
C GLY A 98 -2.88 -1.97 0.76
N LEU A 99 -3.87 -2.02 1.65
CA LEU A 99 -4.42 -3.29 2.13
C LEU A 99 -5.21 -4.00 1.00
N PRO A 100 -4.91 -5.28 0.66
CA PRO A 100 -5.63 -6.01 -0.37
C PRO A 100 -7.15 -6.08 -0.14
N GLU A 101 -7.56 -6.20 1.12
CA GLU A 101 -8.95 -6.23 1.54
C GLU A 101 -9.71 -4.93 1.22
N LYS A 102 -8.99 -3.78 1.12
CA LYS A 102 -9.54 -2.48 0.73
C LYS A 102 -9.38 -2.18 -0.77
N PHE A 103 -8.90 -3.11 -1.58
CA PHE A 103 -8.66 -2.86 -3.01
C PHE A 103 -9.89 -2.26 -3.72
N SER A 104 -11.08 -2.82 -3.49
CA SER A 104 -12.31 -2.34 -4.13
C SER A 104 -12.76 -0.95 -3.67
N GLU A 105 -12.30 -0.47 -2.51
CA GLU A 105 -12.57 0.90 -2.06
C GLU A 105 -11.80 1.91 -2.91
N TYR A 106 -10.56 1.59 -3.27
CA TYR A 106 -9.71 2.44 -4.10
C TYR A 106 -9.90 2.19 -5.61
N TYR A 107 -10.34 0.99 -5.99
CA TYR A 107 -10.54 0.53 -7.37
C TYR A 107 -11.92 -0.12 -7.53
N PRO A 108 -13.02 0.67 -7.44
CA PRO A 108 -14.39 0.13 -7.47
C PRO A 108 -14.76 -0.57 -8.78
N HIS A 109 -14.02 -0.29 -9.86
CA HIS A 109 -14.21 -0.90 -11.18
C HIS A 109 -13.04 -1.82 -11.58
N GLY A 110 -12.27 -2.27 -10.59
CA GLY A 110 -11.04 -3.02 -10.83
C GLY A 110 -9.86 -2.15 -11.25
N PHE A 111 -8.74 -2.80 -11.52
CA PHE A 111 -7.48 -2.21 -11.93
C PHE A 111 -7.65 -1.44 -13.23
N GLN A 112 -7.36 -0.15 -13.14
CA GLN A 112 -7.28 0.80 -14.23
C GLN A 112 -5.89 1.42 -14.19
N LEU A 113 -5.19 1.41 -15.32
CA LEU A 113 -3.80 1.85 -15.39
C LEU A 113 -3.61 3.29 -14.90
N GLN A 114 -4.52 4.20 -15.26
CA GLN A 114 -4.45 5.62 -14.89
C GLN A 114 -4.59 5.82 -13.37
N SER A 115 -5.57 5.16 -12.75
CA SER A 115 -5.79 5.18 -11.31
C SER A 115 -4.61 4.58 -10.56
N PHE A 116 -4.05 3.48 -11.08
CA PHE A 116 -2.85 2.86 -10.53
C PHE A 116 -1.64 3.78 -10.58
N VAL A 117 -1.39 4.44 -11.71
CA VAL A 117 -0.27 5.38 -11.86
C VAL A 117 -0.43 6.61 -10.96
N SER A 118 -1.67 7.08 -10.76
CA SER A 118 -1.96 8.12 -9.77
C SER A 118 -1.62 7.66 -8.35
N ASN A 119 -2.05 6.46 -7.95
CA ASN A 119 -1.71 5.88 -6.65
C ASN A 119 -0.20 5.72 -6.47
N LEU A 120 0.49 5.24 -7.51
CA LEU A 120 1.94 5.07 -7.50
C LEU A 120 2.68 6.42 -7.38
N SER A 121 2.13 7.48 -7.98
CA SER A 121 2.63 8.85 -7.81
C SER A 121 2.50 9.33 -6.37
N SER A 122 1.36 9.08 -5.72
CA SER A 122 1.14 9.39 -4.30
C SER A 122 2.09 8.61 -3.39
N PHE A 123 2.30 7.32 -3.67
CA PHE A 123 3.27 6.48 -2.96
C PHE A 123 4.69 7.07 -3.03
N PHE A 124 5.19 7.36 -4.23
CA PHE A 124 6.55 7.89 -4.37
C PHE A 124 6.68 9.32 -3.85
N TYR A 125 5.61 10.12 -3.90
CA TYR A 125 5.57 11.41 -3.24
C TYR A 125 5.74 11.25 -1.73
N TRP A 126 5.02 10.32 -1.12
CA TRP A 126 5.13 10.04 0.32
C TRP A 126 6.58 9.70 0.71
N VAL A 127 7.20 8.77 -0.02
CA VAL A 127 8.60 8.35 0.20
C VAL A 127 9.58 9.51 0.02
N ALA A 128 9.45 10.28 -1.06
CA ALA A 128 10.34 11.41 -1.35
C ALA A 128 10.15 12.57 -0.37
N TYR A 129 8.93 12.79 0.13
CA TYR A 129 8.64 13.76 1.17
C TYR A 129 9.30 13.34 2.49
N TYR A 130 9.10 12.09 2.90
CA TYR A 130 9.74 11.55 4.10
C TYR A 130 11.27 11.63 4.00
N GLU A 131 11.83 11.33 2.81
CA GLU A 131 13.25 11.50 2.53
C GLU A 131 13.74 12.92 2.86
N ARG A 132 13.00 13.93 2.42
CA ARG A 132 13.40 15.33 2.53
C ARG A 132 13.14 15.94 3.90
N TYR A 133 12.07 15.54 4.59
CA TYR A 133 11.57 16.24 5.78
C TYR A 133 11.59 15.40 7.07
N ASN A 134 11.91 14.11 7.01
CA ASN A 134 11.88 13.18 8.16
C ASN A 134 10.49 13.06 8.84
N GLU A 135 9.43 13.44 8.14
CA GLU A 135 8.05 13.31 8.60
C GLU A 135 7.19 12.81 7.45
N ALA A 136 6.08 12.14 7.77
CA ALA A 136 5.11 11.72 6.77
C ALA A 136 4.29 12.94 6.28
N PRO A 137 4.04 13.10 4.98
CA PRO A 137 3.19 14.20 4.49
C PRO A 137 1.73 14.05 4.93
N TRP A 138 1.28 12.81 5.14
CA TRP A 138 0.02 12.42 5.77
C TRP A 138 0.20 11.08 6.51
N PRO A 139 -0.68 10.74 7.47
CA PRO A 139 -0.64 9.44 8.15
C PRO A 139 -0.79 8.29 7.15
N ALA A 140 0.20 7.42 7.12
CA ALA A 140 0.17 6.20 6.32
C ALA A 140 -0.77 5.15 6.92
N GLU A 141 -1.38 4.33 6.07
CA GLU A 141 -2.02 3.08 6.52
C GLU A 141 -0.96 2.17 7.16
N ARG A 142 -1.33 1.47 8.23
CA ARG A 142 -0.43 0.51 8.90
C ARG A 142 -0.04 -0.63 7.95
N HIS A 143 0.90 -1.47 8.38
CA HIS A 143 1.36 -2.62 7.61
C HIS A 143 0.76 -3.94 8.11
N GLY A 144 0.60 -4.89 7.20
CA GLY A 144 0.36 -6.30 7.51
C GLY A 144 -0.85 -6.53 8.41
N ASP A 145 -0.67 -7.34 9.46
CA ASP A 145 -1.74 -7.73 10.36
C ASP A 145 -2.31 -6.55 11.17
N ASP A 146 -1.53 -5.51 11.41
CA ASP A 146 -2.01 -4.34 12.15
C ASP A 146 -3.06 -3.57 11.32
N ALA A 147 -2.81 -3.40 10.01
CA ALA A 147 -3.79 -2.83 9.08
C ALA A 147 -5.04 -3.70 8.97
N ARG A 148 -4.87 -5.03 8.89
CA ARG A 148 -6.00 -5.97 8.88
C ARG A 148 -6.84 -5.89 10.14
N ILE A 149 -6.21 -5.76 11.31
CA ILE A 149 -6.92 -5.61 12.58
C ILE A 149 -7.78 -4.35 12.57
N GLU A 150 -7.21 -3.21 12.15
CA GLU A 150 -7.98 -1.96 12.03
C GLU A 150 -9.15 -2.12 11.06
N TYR A 151 -8.91 -2.71 9.88
CA TYR A 151 -9.95 -2.97 8.89
C TYR A 151 -11.07 -3.89 9.41
N TYR A 152 -10.74 -5.02 10.03
CA TYR A 152 -11.77 -5.93 10.54
C TYR A 152 -12.58 -5.31 11.68
N ILE A 153 -11.96 -4.46 12.50
CA ILE A 153 -12.67 -3.68 13.52
C ILE A 153 -13.61 -2.67 12.87
N GLU A 154 -13.17 -1.98 11.81
CA GLU A 154 -13.96 -1.01 11.04
C GLU A 154 -15.22 -1.65 10.44
N ILE A 155 -15.09 -2.78 9.75
CA ILE A 155 -16.23 -3.48 9.12
C ILE A 155 -17.02 -4.37 10.10
N GLY A 156 -16.54 -4.51 11.33
CA GLY A 156 -17.18 -5.32 12.38
C GLY A 156 -17.11 -6.84 12.15
N ASP A 157 -16.08 -7.34 11.47
CA ASP A 157 -15.86 -8.77 11.24
C ASP A 157 -15.35 -9.48 12.51
N ILE A 158 -16.29 -9.95 13.32
CA ILE A 158 -16.03 -10.59 14.62
C ILE A 158 -15.14 -11.83 14.50
N GLU A 159 -15.27 -12.64 13.45
CA GLU A 159 -14.50 -13.87 13.34
C GLU A 159 -13.04 -13.58 13.04
N SER A 160 -12.79 -12.67 12.09
CA SER A 160 -11.44 -12.26 11.73
C SER A 160 -10.74 -11.53 12.89
N ILE A 161 -11.45 -10.62 13.59
CA ILE A 161 -10.94 -9.99 14.81
C ILE A 161 -10.57 -11.04 15.85
N ARG A 162 -11.44 -12.04 16.09
CA ARG A 162 -11.20 -13.09 17.09
C ARG A 162 -9.97 -13.95 16.75
N LYS A 163 -9.78 -14.27 15.47
CA LYS A 163 -8.59 -15.00 14.99
C LYS A 163 -7.32 -14.18 15.24
N MET A 164 -7.33 -12.91 14.86
CA MET A 164 -6.19 -12.00 15.08
C MET A 164 -5.90 -11.79 16.57
N TYR A 165 -6.93 -11.65 17.40
CA TYR A 165 -6.80 -11.53 18.85
C TYR A 165 -6.07 -12.73 19.46
N LYS A 166 -6.45 -13.96 19.06
CA LYS A 166 -5.76 -15.18 19.52
C LYS A 166 -4.32 -15.22 19.02
N SER A 167 -4.07 -14.83 17.77
CA SER A 167 -2.73 -14.82 17.18
C SER A 167 -1.79 -13.83 17.88
N LYS A 168 -2.29 -12.61 18.18
CA LYS A 168 -1.49 -11.53 18.79
C LYS A 168 -1.27 -11.71 20.29
N LEU A 169 -2.27 -12.19 21.02
CA LEU A 169 -2.25 -12.23 22.49
C LEU A 169 -2.11 -13.64 23.08
N GLY A 170 -2.11 -14.69 22.25
CA GLY A 170 -2.05 -16.09 22.69
C GLY A 170 -3.32 -16.60 23.39
N ILE A 171 -4.29 -15.73 23.67
CA ILE A 171 -5.52 -16.04 24.41
C ILE A 171 -6.77 -15.79 23.56
N GLY A 172 -7.82 -16.59 23.81
CA GLY A 172 -9.11 -16.39 23.15
C GLY A 172 -9.94 -15.26 23.74
N ILE A 173 -10.93 -14.77 22.98
CA ILE A 173 -11.92 -13.79 23.44
C ILE A 173 -13.34 -14.20 23.02
N ALA A 174 -14.31 -14.09 23.92
CA ALA A 174 -15.71 -14.40 23.64
C ALA A 174 -16.31 -13.46 22.57
N LYS A 175 -17.15 -14.00 21.67
CA LYS A 175 -17.80 -13.21 20.60
C LYS A 175 -18.68 -12.09 21.17
N SER A 176 -19.40 -12.36 22.26
CA SER A 176 -20.20 -11.35 22.98
C SER A 176 -19.37 -10.17 23.47
N LYS A 177 -18.15 -10.43 23.96
CA LYS A 177 -17.22 -9.39 24.40
C LYS A 177 -16.70 -8.55 23.23
N LEU A 178 -16.38 -9.18 22.10
CA LEU A 178 -16.03 -8.45 20.87
C LEU A 178 -17.18 -7.57 20.39
N ARG A 179 -18.41 -8.10 20.34
CA ARG A 179 -19.61 -7.30 20.01
C ARG A 179 -19.74 -6.08 20.90
N ASN A 180 -19.46 -6.21 22.21
CA ASN A 180 -19.47 -5.08 23.11
C ASN A 180 -18.38 -4.05 22.78
N TYR A 181 -17.16 -4.50 22.45
CA TYR A 181 -16.11 -3.57 22.02
C TYR A 181 -16.50 -2.76 20.78
N LEU A 182 -17.25 -3.35 19.86
CA LEU A 182 -17.64 -2.72 18.60
C LEU A 182 -18.83 -1.75 18.70
N LYS A 183 -19.50 -1.65 19.86
CA LYS A 183 -20.70 -0.83 20.07
C LYS A 183 -20.44 0.68 20.09
N SER A 184 -19.23 1.12 20.41
CA SER A 184 -18.92 2.54 20.50
C SER A 184 -17.45 2.83 20.19
N GLU A 185 -17.18 4.03 19.67
CA GLU A 185 -15.83 4.48 19.35
C GLU A 185 -14.82 4.39 20.51
N PRO A 186 -15.17 4.78 21.76
CA PRO A 186 -14.26 4.60 22.89
C PRO A 186 -13.85 3.15 23.11
N LEU A 187 -14.79 2.20 22.99
CA LEU A 187 -14.53 0.79 23.18
C LEU A 187 -13.74 0.17 22.01
N ARG A 188 -14.00 0.62 20.77
CA ARG A 188 -13.20 0.23 19.60
C ARG A 188 -11.74 0.66 19.79
N ARG A 189 -11.50 1.90 20.22
CA ARG A 189 -10.15 2.40 20.52
C ARG A 189 -9.46 1.59 21.61
N MET A 190 -10.19 1.14 22.64
CA MET A 190 -9.63 0.24 23.66
C MET A 190 -9.20 -1.12 23.07
N LEU A 191 -10.00 -1.68 22.16
CA LEU A 191 -9.67 -2.94 21.49
C LEU A 191 -8.45 -2.78 20.58
N ILE A 192 -8.39 -1.70 19.78
CA ILE A 192 -7.24 -1.36 18.94
C ILE A 192 -5.98 -1.22 19.80
N LYS A 193 -6.04 -0.41 20.87
CA LYS A 193 -4.92 -0.23 21.80
C LYS A 193 -4.43 -1.58 22.35
N ARG A 194 -5.34 -2.48 22.69
CA ARG A 194 -5.00 -3.81 23.23
C ARG A 194 -4.32 -4.72 22.21
N LEU A 195 -4.64 -4.58 20.92
CA LEU A 195 -4.12 -5.43 19.85
C LEU A 195 -2.86 -4.87 19.19
N LEU A 196 -2.69 -3.55 19.19
CA LEU A 196 -1.66 -2.85 18.42
C LEU A 196 -0.61 -2.13 19.28
N ASN A 197 -0.85 -1.89 20.58
CA ASN A 197 0.20 -1.42 21.47
C ASN A 197 0.93 -2.62 22.06
N HIS A 198 2.08 -2.94 21.47
CA HIS A 198 3.17 -3.53 22.20
C HIS A 198 3.92 -2.37 22.88
N GLU A 199 3.66 -2.15 24.17
CA GLU A 199 4.74 -1.69 25.05
C GLU A 199 5.69 -2.86 25.28
#